data_AF-A0A3D1AZL7-F1
#
_entry.id   AF-A0A3D1AZL7-F1
#
_cell.length_a   1.000
_cell.length_b   1.000
_cell.length_c   1.000
_cell.angle_alpha   90.00
_cell.angle_beta   90.00
_cell.angle_gamma   90.00
#
_symmetry.space_group_name_H-M   'P 1'
#
loop_
_entity.id
_entity.type
_entity.pdbx_description
1 polymer ?
#
loop_
_entity_poly.entity_id
_entity_poly.type
_entity_poly.pdbx_seq_one_letter_code
_entity_poly.pdbx_strand_id
1 'polypeptide(L)'
;AGAPWIDHEWLSELFYYGAYHAFGLRGVFLLFTFLLSVMAVTVFCLALRYSGNPYAAAITTLAGGMLATVGFSPRAQLFGWLCFLGIYAILLRFRARQPAPLWLIPILFCLWINFHGGWLFGMLIYGILVGCGLIRHDIGLLAAAPWTPAELRRLIITGAASVAALMVNPFGYR
;
A
#
# COMPACT_ATOMS: atom_id res chain seq x y z
N ALA A 1 24.58 -25.22 12.87
CA ALA A 1 23.13 -25.51 12.80
C ALA A 1 22.42 -24.70 13.88
N GLY A 2 21.21 -24.17 13.62
CA GLY A 2 20.31 -23.69 14.69
C GLY A 2 20.14 -22.18 14.89
N ALA A 3 20.18 -21.35 13.83
CA ALA A 3 19.65 -19.99 13.98
C ALA A 3 18.11 -20.05 14.16
N PRO A 4 17.51 -19.27 15.08
CA PRO A 4 16.06 -19.22 15.22
C PRO A 4 15.44 -18.72 13.92
N TRP A 5 14.49 -19.47 13.38
CA TRP A 5 13.68 -19.02 12.24
C TRP A 5 12.79 -17.88 12.72
N ILE A 6 12.95 -16.71 12.14
CA ILE A 6 12.07 -15.57 12.40
C ILE A 6 11.05 -15.51 11.26
N ASP A 7 9.80 -15.75 11.60
CA ASP A 7 8.69 -15.61 10.66
C ASP A 7 8.21 -14.16 10.60
N HIS A 8 8.78 -13.40 9.67
CA HIS A 8 8.41 -12.01 9.43
C HIS A 8 7.03 -11.84 8.76
N GLU A 9 6.39 -12.91 8.29
CA GLU A 9 5.17 -12.87 7.48
C GLU A 9 3.97 -13.53 8.17
N TRP A 10 4.11 -13.85 9.47
CA TRP A 10 3.17 -14.61 10.30
C TRP A 10 1.70 -14.21 10.14
N LEU A 11 1.41 -12.91 10.03
CA LEU A 11 0.03 -12.44 9.95
C LEU A 11 -0.60 -12.88 8.63
N SER A 12 0.16 -12.86 7.53
CA SER A 12 -0.33 -13.33 6.23
C SER A 12 -0.56 -14.84 6.23
N GLU A 13 0.31 -15.58 6.92
CA GLU A 13 0.17 -17.03 7.09
C GLU A 13 -1.12 -17.38 7.84
N LEU A 14 -1.52 -16.60 8.86
CA LEU A 14 -2.79 -16.82 9.54
C LEU A 14 -4.00 -16.72 8.61
N PHE A 15 -4.01 -15.76 7.67
CA PHE A 15 -5.10 -15.65 6.70
C PHE A 15 -5.09 -16.83 5.71
N TYR A 16 -3.93 -17.21 5.19
CA TYR A 16 -3.82 -18.35 4.29
C TYR A 16 -4.15 -19.68 4.98
N TYR A 17 -3.70 -19.86 6.22
CA TYR A 17 -4.01 -21.01 7.04
C TYR A 17 -5.50 -21.07 7.36
N GLY A 18 -6.13 -19.94 7.73
CA GLY A 18 -7.58 -19.87 7.95
C GLY A 18 -8.37 -20.24 6.70
N ALA A 19 -7.95 -19.75 5.53
CA ALA A 19 -8.56 -20.10 4.25
C ALA A 19 -8.37 -21.60 3.92
N TYR A 20 -7.18 -22.13 4.17
CA TYR A 20 -6.88 -23.56 4.00
C TYR A 20 -7.70 -24.42 4.96
N HIS A 21 -7.84 -24.02 6.22
CA HIS A 21 -8.62 -24.76 7.20
C HIS A 21 -10.11 -24.80 6.84
N ALA A 22 -10.64 -23.73 6.24
CA ALA A 22 -12.05 -23.66 5.85
C ALA A 22 -12.37 -24.47 4.58
N PHE A 23 -11.52 -24.42 3.55
CA PHE A 23 -11.84 -24.99 2.22
C PHE A 23 -10.67 -25.72 1.54
N GLY A 24 -9.62 -26.08 2.29
CA GLY A 24 -8.39 -26.66 1.76
C GLY A 24 -7.70 -25.72 0.75
N LEU A 25 -7.04 -26.31 -0.25
CA LEU A 25 -6.38 -25.55 -1.31
C LEU A 25 -7.32 -24.61 -2.06
N ARG A 26 -8.62 -24.96 -2.18
CA ARG A 26 -9.61 -24.07 -2.81
C ARG A 26 -9.76 -22.76 -2.04
N GLY A 27 -9.69 -22.80 -0.70
CA GLY A 27 -9.75 -21.60 0.13
C GLY A 27 -8.56 -20.67 -0.12
N VAL A 28 -7.37 -21.23 -0.25
CA VAL A 28 -6.16 -20.48 -0.60
C VAL A 28 -6.31 -19.77 -1.95
N PHE A 29 -6.81 -20.48 -2.98
CA PHE A 29 -7.07 -19.88 -4.29
C PHE A 29 -8.19 -18.83 -4.25
N LEU A 30 -9.26 -19.06 -3.49
CA LEU A 30 -10.34 -18.08 -3.32
C LEU A 30 -9.82 -16.78 -2.67
N LEU A 31 -9.03 -16.90 -1.60
CA LEU A 31 -8.39 -15.75 -0.96
C LEU A 31 -7.47 -15.03 -1.93
N PHE A 32 -6.60 -15.77 -2.63
CA PHE A 32 -5.70 -15.22 -3.65
C PHE A 32 -6.44 -14.43 -4.73
N THR A 33 -7.46 -15.04 -5.36
CA THR A 33 -8.26 -14.38 -6.41
C THR A 33 -9.06 -13.20 -5.87
N PHE A 34 -9.55 -13.28 -4.64
CA PHE A 34 -10.20 -12.17 -3.96
C PHE A 34 -9.24 -10.99 -3.79
N LEU A 35 -8.03 -11.21 -3.26
CA LEU A 35 -7.02 -10.16 -3.08
C LEU A 35 -6.66 -9.50 -4.42
N LEU A 36 -6.44 -10.28 -5.48
CA LEU A 36 -6.18 -9.76 -6.82
C LEU A 36 -7.34 -8.93 -7.37
N SER A 37 -8.58 -9.38 -7.13
CA SER A 37 -9.78 -8.67 -7.56
C SER A 37 -9.93 -7.33 -6.85
N VAL A 38 -9.69 -7.29 -5.53
CA VAL A 38 -9.68 -6.03 -4.75
C VAL A 38 -8.61 -5.07 -5.26
N MET A 39 -7.41 -5.55 -5.57
CA MET A 39 -6.35 -4.73 -6.17
C MET A 39 -6.76 -4.17 -7.52
N ALA A 40 -7.27 -5.03 -8.42
CA ALA A 40 -7.68 -4.63 -9.76
C ALA A 40 -8.80 -3.57 -9.72
N VAL A 41 -9.82 -3.79 -8.89
CA VAL A 41 -10.91 -2.81 -8.69
C VAL A 41 -10.36 -1.50 -8.12
N THR A 42 -9.45 -1.56 -7.15
CA THR A 42 -8.86 -0.35 -6.56
C THR A 42 -8.06 0.44 -7.58
N VAL A 43 -7.21 -0.21 -8.38
CA VAL A 43 -6.44 0.43 -9.45
C VAL A 43 -7.38 1.02 -10.50
N PHE A 44 -8.41 0.28 -10.91
CA PHE A 44 -9.42 0.77 -11.86
C PHE A 44 -10.13 2.01 -11.32
N CYS A 45 -10.59 1.99 -10.07
CA CYS A 45 -11.26 3.13 -9.46
C CYS A 45 -10.35 4.35 -9.32
N LEU A 46 -9.07 4.16 -8.98
CA LEU A 46 -8.09 5.24 -8.91
C LEU A 46 -7.81 5.83 -10.29
N ALA A 47 -7.58 4.97 -11.29
CA ALA A 47 -7.34 5.40 -12.67
C ALA A 47 -8.56 6.10 -13.27
N LEU A 48 -9.77 5.62 -12.98
CA LEU A 48 -11.03 6.24 -13.40
C LEU A 48 -11.21 7.62 -12.77
N ARG A 49 -10.95 7.75 -11.46
CA ARG A 49 -11.03 9.05 -10.77
C ARG A 49 -10.03 10.06 -11.30
N TYR A 50 -8.83 9.62 -11.67
CA TYR A 50 -7.79 10.49 -12.19
C TYR A 50 -8.02 10.89 -13.64
N SER A 51 -8.41 9.95 -14.50
CA SER A 51 -8.56 10.17 -15.94
C SER A 51 -9.94 10.65 -16.37
N GLY A 52 -10.98 10.39 -15.57
CA GLY A 52 -12.38 10.57 -15.97
C GLY A 52 -12.85 9.65 -17.10
N ASN A 53 -12.01 8.71 -17.55
CA ASN A 53 -12.26 7.87 -18.72
C ASN A 53 -12.21 6.37 -18.36
N PRO A 54 -13.31 5.63 -18.51
CA PRO A 54 -13.36 4.20 -18.15
C PRO A 54 -12.48 3.32 -19.05
N TYR A 55 -12.27 3.69 -20.31
CA TYR A 55 -11.37 2.96 -21.21
C TYR A 55 -9.92 3.13 -20.80
N ALA A 56 -9.50 4.36 -20.47
CA ALA A 56 -8.16 4.62 -19.96
C ALA A 56 -7.92 3.84 -18.65
N ALA A 57 -8.90 3.87 -17.72
CA ALA A 57 -8.83 3.12 -16.48
C ALA A 57 -8.72 1.60 -16.69
N ALA A 58 -9.49 1.05 -17.64
CA ALA A 58 -9.43 -0.37 -18.00
C ALA A 58 -8.06 -0.74 -18.57
N ILE A 59 -7.54 0.05 -19.52
CA ILE A 59 -6.21 -0.16 -20.12
C ILE A 59 -5.13 -0.10 -19.05
N THR A 60 -5.14 0.90 -18.16
CA THR A 60 -4.17 1.01 -17.06
C THR A 60 -4.24 -0.19 -16.13
N THR A 61 -5.44 -0.65 -15.79
CA THR A 61 -5.64 -1.81 -14.89
C THR A 61 -5.16 -3.10 -15.54
N LEU A 62 -5.47 -3.32 -16.81
CA LEU A 62 -5.03 -4.50 -17.57
C LEU A 62 -3.52 -4.51 -17.78
N ALA A 63 -2.94 -3.38 -18.20
CA ALA A 63 -1.49 -3.25 -18.38
C ALA A 63 -0.75 -3.45 -17.05
N GLY A 64 -1.23 -2.83 -15.96
CA GLY A 64 -0.69 -3.04 -14.61
C GLY A 64 -0.81 -4.51 -14.16
N GLY A 65 -1.95 -5.15 -14.43
CA GLY A 65 -2.16 -6.57 -14.16
C GLY A 65 -1.19 -7.47 -14.92
N MET A 66 -0.96 -7.22 -16.20
CA MET A 66 0.01 -7.95 -17.03
C MET A 66 1.44 -7.83 -16.48
N LEU A 67 1.86 -6.63 -16.10
CA LEU A 67 3.18 -6.41 -15.48
C LEU A 67 3.30 -7.09 -14.11
N ALA A 68 2.20 -7.19 -13.36
CA ALA A 68 2.18 -7.81 -12.03
C ALA A 68 2.13 -9.35 -12.06
N THR A 69 1.94 -9.98 -13.23
CA THR A 69 1.82 -11.45 -13.35
C THR A 69 3.02 -12.21 -12.79
N VAL A 70 4.22 -11.64 -12.84
CA VAL A 70 5.44 -12.22 -12.24
C VAL A 70 5.33 -12.42 -10.72
N GLY A 71 4.42 -11.68 -10.07
CA GLY A 71 4.11 -11.80 -8.65
C GLY A 71 2.80 -12.54 -8.35
N PHE A 72 2.07 -13.03 -9.35
CA PHE A 72 0.76 -13.68 -9.15
C PHE A 72 0.93 -15.11 -8.63
N SER A 73 1.03 -15.21 -7.32
CA SER A 73 1.01 -16.45 -6.58
C SER A 73 0.43 -16.19 -5.19
N PRO A 74 -0.15 -17.22 -4.52
CA PRO A 74 -0.69 -17.08 -3.16
C PRO A 74 0.44 -16.89 -2.14
N ARG A 75 1.03 -15.69 -2.13
CA ARG A 75 2.16 -15.28 -1.28
C ARG A 75 1.75 -14.15 -0.35
N ALA A 76 2.49 -14.01 0.74
CA ALA A 76 2.37 -12.95 1.74
C ALA A 76 2.39 -11.54 1.13
N GLN A 77 3.17 -11.37 0.06
CA GLN A 77 3.39 -10.09 -0.63
C GLN A 77 2.09 -9.39 -1.06
N LEU A 78 1.02 -10.14 -1.38
CA LEU A 78 -0.26 -9.57 -1.82
C LEU A 78 -0.90 -8.69 -0.74
N PHE A 79 -0.82 -9.07 0.53
CA PHE A 79 -1.32 -8.23 1.62
C PHE A 79 -0.55 -6.92 1.70
N GLY A 80 0.76 -6.96 1.49
CA GLY A 80 1.60 -5.78 1.40
C GLY A 80 1.21 -4.84 0.26
N TRP A 81 0.93 -5.38 -0.93
CA TRP A 81 0.45 -4.59 -2.06
C TRP A 81 -0.90 -3.91 -1.79
N LEU A 82 -1.81 -4.53 -1.03
CA LEU A 82 -3.04 -3.88 -0.58
C LEU A 82 -2.76 -2.71 0.35
N CYS A 83 -1.86 -2.88 1.31
CA CYS A 83 -1.43 -1.77 2.19
C CYS A 83 -0.83 -0.63 1.37
N PHE A 84 0.03 -0.94 0.38
CA PHE A 84 0.59 0.04 -0.54
C PHE A 84 -0.49 0.82 -1.28
N LEU A 85 -1.45 0.13 -1.91
CA LEU A 85 -2.55 0.77 -2.63
C LEU A 85 -3.41 1.64 -1.71
N GLY A 86 -3.69 1.19 -0.49
CA GLY A 86 -4.40 1.98 0.52
C GLY A 86 -3.67 3.26 0.88
N ILE A 87 -2.38 3.17 1.19
CA ILE A 87 -1.52 4.32 1.50
C ILE A 87 -1.50 5.29 0.30
N TYR A 88 -1.24 4.78 -0.90
CA TYR A 88 -1.18 5.57 -2.12
C TYR A 88 -2.52 6.30 -2.39
N ALA A 89 -3.65 5.61 -2.25
CA ALA A 89 -4.99 6.20 -2.41
C ALA A 89 -5.26 7.33 -1.42
N ILE A 90 -4.87 7.17 -0.15
CA ILE A 90 -5.01 8.21 0.88
C ILE A 90 -4.15 9.42 0.54
N LEU A 91 -2.89 9.19 0.15
CA LEU A 91 -1.97 10.25 -0.22
C LEU A 91 -2.44 11.02 -1.46
N LEU A 92 -2.97 10.35 -2.47
CA LEU A 92 -3.56 11.00 -3.66
C LEU A 92 -4.74 11.90 -3.28
N ARG A 93 -5.66 11.42 -2.43
CA ARG A 93 -6.77 12.24 -1.93
C ARG A 93 -6.27 13.46 -1.16
N PHE A 94 -5.26 13.26 -0.31
CA PHE A 94 -4.66 14.36 0.45
C PHE A 94 -3.99 15.39 -0.47
N ARG A 95 -3.26 14.95 -1.49
CA ARG A 95 -2.64 15.81 -2.51
C ARG A 95 -3.68 16.59 -3.30
N ALA A 96 -4.82 15.98 -3.61
CA ALA A 96 -5.97 16.63 -4.24
C ALA A 96 -6.76 17.55 -3.29
N ARG A 97 -6.27 17.77 -2.06
CA ARG A 97 -6.94 18.54 -0.99
C ARG A 97 -8.36 18.05 -0.67
N GLN A 98 -8.63 16.78 -0.92
CA GLN A 98 -9.88 16.12 -0.55
C GLN A 98 -9.76 15.55 0.88
N PRO A 99 -10.90 15.29 1.55
CA PRO A 99 -10.89 14.58 2.83
C PRO A 99 -10.14 13.25 2.70
N ALA A 100 -9.09 13.08 3.51
CA ALA A 100 -8.20 11.93 3.48
C ALA A 100 -7.86 11.47 4.92
N PRO A 101 -8.10 10.20 5.26
CA PRO A 101 -7.88 9.67 6.60
C PRO A 101 -6.39 9.35 6.84
N LEU A 102 -5.56 10.37 7.04
CA LEU A 102 -4.11 10.18 7.27
C LEU A 102 -3.80 9.29 8.49
N TRP A 103 -4.68 9.25 9.49
CA TRP A 103 -4.56 8.38 10.66
C TRP A 103 -4.55 6.88 10.32
N LEU A 104 -5.06 6.51 9.15
CA LEU A 104 -5.07 5.11 8.68
C LEU A 104 -3.69 4.70 8.13
N ILE A 105 -2.84 5.63 7.69
CA ILE A 105 -1.52 5.32 7.12
C ILE A 105 -0.63 4.58 8.14
N PRO A 106 -0.47 5.05 9.40
CA PRO A 106 0.29 4.31 10.41
C PRO A 106 -0.26 2.92 10.69
N ILE A 107 -1.58 2.75 10.70
CA ILE A 107 -2.23 1.44 10.89
C ILE A 107 -1.89 0.52 9.72
N LEU A 108 -1.92 1.02 8.48
CA LEU A 108 -1.53 0.25 7.31
C LEU A 108 -0.06 -0.16 7.35
N PHE A 109 0.85 0.70 7.81
CA PHE A 109 2.25 0.33 8.01
C PHE A 109 2.43 -0.71 9.13
N CYS A 110 1.68 -0.59 10.24
CA CYS A 110 1.66 -1.58 11.32
C CYS A 110 1.20 -2.96 10.83
N LEU A 111 0.17 -3.01 9.99
CA LEU A 111 -0.29 -4.25 9.38
C LEU A 111 0.75 -4.78 8.39
N TRP A 112 1.30 -3.91 7.54
CA TRP A 112 2.21 -4.30 6.49
C TRP A 112 3.51 -4.91 7.03
N ILE A 113 4.12 -4.34 8.08
CA ILE A 113 5.34 -4.93 8.68
C ILE A 113 5.12 -6.37 9.18
N ASN A 114 3.89 -6.73 9.59
CA ASN A 114 3.54 -8.08 10.02
C ASN A 114 3.08 -8.99 8.86
N PHE A 115 2.75 -8.41 7.71
CA PHE A 115 2.36 -9.15 6.51
C PHE A 115 3.54 -9.49 5.61
N HIS A 116 4.44 -8.55 5.34
CA HIS A 116 5.56 -8.72 4.40
C HIS A 116 6.60 -7.62 4.61
N GLY A 117 7.89 -7.95 4.46
CA GLY A 117 9.03 -7.01 4.60
C GLY A 117 9.12 -5.90 3.53
N GLY A 118 8.08 -5.72 2.71
CA GLY A 118 8.05 -4.84 1.54
C GLY A 118 7.55 -3.43 1.86
N TRP A 119 7.24 -3.17 3.13
CA TRP A 119 6.76 -1.87 3.64
C TRP A 119 7.68 -0.69 3.27
N LEU A 120 8.96 -0.96 3.00
CA LEU A 120 9.93 0.05 2.55
C LEU A 120 9.45 0.77 1.27
N PHE A 121 8.78 0.07 0.35
CA PHE A 121 8.20 0.68 -0.85
C PHE A 121 7.11 1.71 -0.50
N GLY A 122 6.31 1.44 0.53
CA GLY A 122 5.34 2.38 1.09
C GLY A 122 6.02 3.63 1.65
N MET A 123 7.11 3.46 2.39
CA MET A 123 7.85 4.58 2.97
C MET A 123 8.54 5.42 1.88
N LEU A 124 9.05 4.76 0.84
CA LEU A 124 9.66 5.43 -0.30
C LEU A 124 8.64 6.31 -1.05
N ILE A 125 7.47 5.78 -1.42
CA ILE A 125 6.45 6.57 -2.12
C ILE A 125 5.91 7.70 -1.23
N TYR A 126 5.78 7.46 0.07
CA TYR A 126 5.40 8.48 1.06
C TYR A 126 6.42 9.62 1.07
N GLY A 127 7.72 9.29 1.21
CA GLY A 127 8.81 10.26 1.23
C GLY A 127 8.91 11.06 -0.08
N ILE A 128 8.80 10.40 -1.23
CA ILE A 128 8.78 11.06 -2.54
C ILE A 128 7.63 12.06 -2.60
N LEU A 129 6.41 11.66 -2.24
CA LEU A 129 5.24 12.54 -2.33
C LEU A 129 5.34 13.74 -1.38
N VAL A 130 5.84 13.53 -0.16
CA VAL A 130 6.12 14.63 0.78
C VAL A 130 7.17 15.57 0.17
N GLY A 131 8.28 15.03 -0.32
CA GLY A 131 9.39 15.77 -0.92
C GLY A 131 8.98 16.60 -2.13
N CYS A 132 8.17 16.04 -3.03
CA CYS A 132 7.66 16.74 -4.23
C CYS A 132 6.83 17.98 -3.90
N GLY A 133 6.23 18.07 -2.71
CA GLY A 133 5.50 19.28 -2.29
C GLY A 133 6.31 20.24 -1.43
N LEU A 134 7.61 19.99 -1.20
CA LEU A 134 8.48 20.96 -0.52
C LEU A 134 8.98 22.05 -1.48
N ILE A 135 9.06 21.73 -2.76
CA ILE A 135 9.59 22.61 -3.80
C ILE A 135 8.42 23.08 -4.67
N ARG A 136 8.35 24.39 -4.93
CA ARG A 136 7.43 24.91 -5.95
C ARG A 136 7.99 24.56 -7.32
N HIS A 137 7.19 23.86 -8.12
CA HIS A 137 7.49 23.62 -9.52
C HIS A 137 6.37 24.22 -10.37
N ASP A 138 6.74 25.02 -11.36
CA ASP A 138 5.86 25.70 -12.31
C ASP A 138 6.20 25.33 -13.76
N ILE A 139 6.80 24.15 -13.96
CA ILE A 139 7.20 23.64 -15.27
C ILE A 139 5.97 23.04 -15.98
N GLY A 140 5.15 23.89 -16.61
CA GLY A 140 4.06 23.50 -17.50
C GLY A 140 3.09 22.48 -16.88
N LEU A 141 3.00 21.29 -17.49
CA LEU A 141 2.13 20.18 -17.03
C LEU A 141 2.52 19.58 -15.67
N LEU A 142 3.69 19.91 -15.14
CA LEU A 142 4.21 19.47 -13.84
C LEU A 142 4.04 20.52 -12.74
N ALA A 143 3.13 21.49 -12.92
CA ALA A 143 2.85 22.51 -11.94
C ALA A 143 2.39 21.87 -10.60
N ALA A 144 3.25 21.95 -9.59
CA ALA A 144 3.02 21.37 -8.28
C ALA A 144 2.97 22.49 -7.25
N ALA A 145 1.80 22.67 -6.64
CA ALA A 145 1.67 23.57 -5.51
C ALA A 145 2.45 23.01 -4.31
N PRO A 146 3.26 23.83 -3.62
CA PRO A 146 3.91 23.41 -2.39
C PRO A 146 2.87 23.13 -1.30
N TRP A 147 3.28 22.35 -0.29
CA TRP A 147 2.48 22.12 0.90
C TRP A 147 2.35 23.39 1.71
N THR A 148 1.15 23.63 2.24
CA THR A 148 0.97 24.60 3.32
C THR A 148 1.66 24.07 4.60
N PRO A 149 2.06 24.95 5.53
CA PRO A 149 2.64 24.52 6.80
C PRO A 149 1.75 23.54 7.58
N ALA A 150 0.42 23.72 7.51
CA ALA A 150 -0.54 22.82 8.14
C ALA A 150 -0.59 21.43 7.49
N GLU A 151 -0.56 21.37 6.15
CA GLU A 151 -0.50 20.10 5.41
C GLU A 151 0.81 19.36 5.71
N LEU A 152 1.94 20.08 5.68
CA LEU A 152 3.25 19.51 5.97
C LEU A 152 3.34 18.98 7.40
N ARG A 153 2.81 19.72 8.39
CA ARG A 153 2.76 19.24 9.79
C ARG A 153 2.00 17.94 9.91
N ARG A 154 0.84 17.80 9.24
CA ARG A 154 0.06 16.56 9.23
C ARG A 154 0.83 15.41 8.60
N LEU A 155 1.55 15.66 7.52
CA LEU A 155 2.41 14.66 6.86
C LEU A 155 3.60 14.25 7.74
N ILE A 156 4.24 15.18 8.44
CA ILE A 156 5.33 14.86 9.36
C ILE A 156 4.83 14.00 10.53
N ILE A 157 3.72 14.39 11.16
CA ILE A 157 3.10 13.62 12.25
C ILE A 157 2.73 12.21 11.78
N THR A 158 2.11 12.11 10.61
CA THR A 158 1.71 10.82 10.02
C THR A 158 2.93 9.95 9.68
N GLY A 159 3.99 10.54 9.16
CA GLY A 159 5.25 9.84 8.86
C GLY A 159 5.94 9.34 10.13
N ALA A 160 6.05 10.18 11.15
CA ALA A 160 6.62 9.80 12.44
C ALA A 160 5.83 8.69 13.12
N ALA A 161 4.50 8.79 13.13
CA ALA A 161 3.62 7.73 13.63
C ALA A 161 3.76 6.43 12.83
N SER A 162 3.97 6.52 11.52
CA SER A 162 4.21 5.34 10.66
C SER A 162 5.53 4.66 10.98
N VAL A 163 6.61 5.42 11.19
CA VAL A 163 7.91 4.88 11.64
C VAL A 163 7.78 4.18 12.99
N ALA A 164 7.07 4.79 13.94
CA ALA A 164 6.78 4.15 15.22
C ALA A 164 5.95 2.86 15.05
N ALA A 165 4.95 2.87 14.16
CA ALA A 165 4.11 1.72 13.86
C ALA A 165 4.88 0.54 13.27
N LEU A 166 5.97 0.77 12.54
CA LEU A 166 6.85 -0.29 12.04
C LEU A 166 7.55 -1.05 13.17
N MET A 167 7.69 -0.46 14.36
CA MET A 167 8.27 -1.14 15.52
C MET A 167 7.29 -2.09 16.20
N VAL A 168 6.00 -2.04 15.82
CA VAL A 168 4.95 -2.93 16.33
C VAL A 168 4.97 -4.24 15.54
N ASN A 169 6.01 -5.02 15.77
CA ASN A 169 6.12 -6.39 15.27
C ASN A 169 6.82 -7.26 16.33
N PRO A 170 6.59 -8.59 16.36
CA PRO A 170 7.11 -9.48 17.40
C PRO A 170 8.65 -9.53 17.49
N PHE A 171 9.36 -8.98 16.50
CA PHE A 171 10.79 -9.16 16.30
C PHE A 171 11.59 -7.83 16.29
N GLY A 172 10.93 -6.68 16.37
CA GLY A 172 11.52 -5.37 16.03
C GLY A 172 12.46 -4.74 17.06
N TYR A 173 12.59 -5.32 18.26
CA TYR A 173 13.39 -4.76 19.36
C TYR A 173 14.27 -5.80 20.09
N ARG A 174 14.48 -6.98 19.50
CA ARG A 174 15.39 -8.01 20.04
C ARG A 174 16.67 -8.11 19.22
#